data_AF-A0A9D5S064-F1
#
_entry.id   AF-A0A9D5S064-F1
#
_cell.length_a   1.000
_cell.length_b   1.000
_cell.length_c   1.000
_cell.angle_alpha   90.00
_cell.angle_beta   90.00
_cell.angle_gamma   90.00
#
_symmetry.space_group_name_H-M   'P 1'
#
loop_
_entity.id
_entity.type
_entity.pdbx_description
1 polymer ?
#
loop_
_entity_poly.entity_id
_entity_poly.type
_entity_poly.pdbx_seq_one_letter_code
_entity_poly.pdbx_strand_id
1 'polypeptide(L)'
;MENELIGSGKELEVAEPTTEVTDDVTENPGEEQGEDGLVLTDDSSEEESESDDGEKKEKTPQSKEDNSKYAEARRKAEKEAEIKIKEAYEKGKLEAYIGKINPYTNEEIKDIQDVETYETMFQISQAGKDPIQDYPKAVADKRRVDYEKELKDKEIKEKVQKEVEDFKNKYPSINLNQLLADKNFNDYMDGKQKPLVEVYESFENLKKSFRNDAIEDAKKTISNAHSSPGSLNGGTEIKYDYATMSSADFQKEVDKVLSQ
;
A
#
# COMPACT_ATOMS: atom_id res chain seq x y z
N MET A 1 -77.83 -6.39 4.04
CA MET A 1 -77.44 -6.34 5.46
C MET A 1 -76.02 -6.87 5.49
N GLU A 2 -75.02 -5.98 5.52
CA GLU A 2 -74.49 -5.36 6.76
C GLU A 2 -73.84 -6.46 7.62
N ASN A 3 -72.64 -6.36 8.19
CA ASN A 3 -71.61 -5.33 8.29
C ASN A 3 -70.33 -6.04 8.81
N GLU A 4 -69.16 -5.44 8.55
CA GLU A 4 -68.02 -5.15 9.48
C GLU A 4 -67.63 -6.12 10.63
N LEU A 5 -66.43 -6.17 11.24
CA LEU A 5 -65.05 -5.66 11.10
C LEU A 5 -64.27 -6.28 12.29
N ILE A 6 -62.96 -6.47 12.10
CA ILE A 6 -61.82 -6.33 13.07
C ILE A 6 -61.71 -7.25 14.30
N GLY A 7 -60.50 -7.81 14.46
CA GLY A 7 -59.96 -8.21 15.75
C GLY A 7 -58.43 -8.45 15.74
N SER A 8 -57.67 -7.39 16.08
CA SER A 8 -56.39 -7.35 16.84
C SER A 8 -55.14 -8.05 16.22
N GLY A 9 -53.98 -7.42 15.99
CA GLY A 9 -53.42 -6.17 16.48
C GLY A 9 -52.27 -6.46 17.47
N LYS A 10 -51.02 -6.48 16.99
CA LYS A 10 -49.78 -6.23 17.77
C LYS A 10 -48.71 -5.66 16.83
N GLU A 11 -48.65 -4.34 16.80
CA GLU A 11 -47.57 -3.54 16.23
C GLU A 11 -46.36 -3.58 17.18
N LEU A 12 -45.15 -3.65 16.60
CA LEU A 12 -43.88 -3.51 17.31
C LEU A 12 -43.29 -2.14 16.95
N GLU A 13 -43.09 -1.33 17.97
CA GLU A 13 -42.68 0.07 17.92
C GLU A 13 -41.27 0.25 17.35
N VAL A 14 -41.16 1.15 16.37
CA VAL A 14 -39.90 1.71 15.86
C VAL A 14 -39.56 2.94 16.70
N ALA A 15 -38.39 2.94 17.34
CA ALA A 15 -37.87 4.10 18.04
C ALA A 15 -36.87 4.86 17.13
N GLU A 16 -37.27 6.04 16.67
CA GLU A 16 -36.36 7.09 16.19
C GLU A 16 -35.98 7.99 17.37
N PRO A 17 -34.73 8.48 17.45
CA PRO A 17 -34.43 9.72 18.16
C PRO A 17 -34.05 10.85 17.18
N THR A 18 -34.80 11.94 17.31
CA THR A 18 -34.65 13.23 16.65
C THR A 18 -33.38 13.98 17.05
N THR A 19 -32.85 14.75 16.09
CA THR A 19 -31.77 15.74 16.16
C THR A 19 -32.09 16.94 17.06
N GLU A 20 -31.11 17.47 17.82
CA GLU A 20 -30.89 18.92 18.00
C GLU A 20 -29.41 19.23 18.30
N VAL A 21 -28.87 20.22 17.58
CA VAL A 21 -27.54 20.81 17.69
C VAL A 21 -27.66 22.04 18.61
N THR A 22 -26.79 22.16 19.61
CA THR A 22 -26.43 23.47 20.19
C THR A 22 -24.94 23.52 20.48
N ASP A 23 -24.24 24.38 19.74
CA ASP A 23 -22.95 24.96 20.10
C ASP A 23 -23.18 25.94 21.27
N ASP A 24 -22.42 25.82 22.36
CA ASP A 24 -21.95 27.01 23.06
C ASP A 24 -20.65 26.74 23.82
N VAL A 25 -19.72 27.68 23.66
CA VAL A 25 -18.35 27.72 24.19
C VAL A 25 -18.37 28.54 25.46
N THR A 26 -17.83 28.04 26.58
CA THR A 26 -17.24 28.94 27.59
C THR A 26 -16.22 28.25 28.49
N GLU A 27 -15.15 28.99 28.78
CA GLU A 27 -13.91 28.64 29.48
C GLU A 27 -14.06 28.49 31.01
N ASN A 28 -13.10 27.70 31.56
CA ASN A 28 -12.61 27.50 32.94
C ASN A 28 -12.63 28.73 33.91
N PRO A 29 -12.34 28.64 35.25
CA PRO A 29 -11.60 27.59 35.99
C PRO A 29 -12.05 27.23 37.44
N GLY A 30 -11.43 26.18 38.03
CA GLY A 30 -11.04 26.15 39.46
C GLY A 30 -11.46 24.94 40.31
N GLU A 31 -10.47 24.07 40.63
CA GLU A 31 -10.17 23.37 41.92
C GLU A 31 -11.29 22.54 42.64
N GLU A 32 -11.15 21.29 43.11
CA GLU A 32 -10.06 20.61 43.83
C GLU A 32 -10.15 19.05 43.76
N GLN A 33 -8.97 18.42 43.82
CA GLN A 33 -8.54 17.21 44.59
C GLN A 33 -9.09 15.78 44.37
N GLY A 34 -8.12 14.84 44.29
CA GLY A 34 -8.25 13.38 44.42
C GLY A 34 -7.27 12.61 43.51
N GLU A 35 -5.96 12.66 43.76
CA GLU A 35 -5.17 11.55 44.32
C GLU A 35 -5.11 10.26 43.46
N ASP A 36 -4.03 10.10 42.67
CA ASP A 36 -3.13 8.93 42.80
C ASP A 36 -1.83 9.15 42.00
N GLY A 37 -0.73 9.34 42.73
CA GLY A 37 0.59 9.63 42.20
C GLY A 37 1.38 8.37 41.89
N LEU A 38 1.64 8.12 40.61
CA LEU A 38 2.64 7.13 40.15
C LEU A 38 4.03 7.77 40.19
N VAL A 39 4.81 7.33 41.18
CA VAL A 39 6.20 7.72 41.42
C VAL A 39 7.09 7.28 40.25
N LEU A 40 7.64 8.26 39.53
CA LEU A 40 8.84 8.07 38.70
C LEU A 40 10.05 7.91 39.61
N THR A 41 10.69 6.75 39.57
CA THR A 41 12.02 6.54 40.17
C THR A 41 13.07 6.85 39.11
N ASP A 42 13.63 8.05 39.22
CA ASP A 42 14.91 8.46 38.69
C ASP A 42 15.99 7.96 39.66
N ASP A 43 16.85 7.04 39.23
CA ASP A 43 18.07 6.67 39.95
C ASP A 43 19.23 6.77 38.96
N SER A 44 19.77 7.97 38.85
CA SER A 44 21.09 8.23 38.28
C SER A 44 22.15 7.97 39.33
N SER A 45 22.99 6.96 39.07
CA SER A 45 24.34 6.88 39.64
C SER A 45 25.34 6.54 38.54
N GLU A 46 25.94 7.60 37.98
CA GLU A 46 27.34 7.65 37.50
C GLU A 46 28.26 7.18 38.66
N GLU A 47 29.35 6.42 38.52
CA GLU A 47 30.36 6.19 37.48
C GLU A 47 31.07 4.86 37.83
N GLU A 48 31.40 4.02 36.84
CA GLU A 48 32.78 3.57 36.66
C GLU A 48 32.97 2.93 35.29
N SER A 49 33.85 3.54 34.52
CA SER A 49 34.30 3.11 33.21
C SER A 49 35.22 1.89 33.33
N GLU A 50 34.76 0.72 32.91
CA GLU A 50 35.65 -0.28 32.32
C GLU A 50 35.40 -0.29 30.81
N SER A 51 36.33 0.32 30.10
CA SER A 51 36.56 0.14 28.68
C SER A 51 36.84 -1.34 28.40
N ASP A 52 35.83 -2.08 27.93
CA ASP A 52 36.08 -3.32 27.21
C ASP A 52 36.18 -3.01 25.70
N ASP A 53 37.29 -3.48 25.17
CA ASP A 53 37.87 -3.17 23.89
C ASP A 53 37.09 -3.88 22.77
N GLY A 54 36.41 -3.09 21.94
CA GLY A 54 36.74 -3.09 20.53
C GLY A 54 36.73 -4.41 19.72
N GLU A 55 35.74 -5.29 19.86
CA GLU A 55 35.39 -6.20 18.74
C GLU A 55 34.11 -5.74 18.03
N LYS A 56 34.27 -4.81 17.08
CA LYS A 56 33.33 -4.72 15.96
C LYS A 56 33.40 -6.05 15.22
N LYS A 57 32.56 -7.01 15.61
CA LYS A 57 32.26 -8.17 14.76
C LYS A 57 31.76 -7.63 13.43
N GLU A 58 32.64 -7.65 12.43
CA GLU A 58 32.27 -7.44 11.04
C GLU A 58 31.13 -8.41 10.75
N LYS A 59 29.91 -7.89 10.58
CA LYS A 59 28.78 -8.68 10.12
C LYS A 59 29.10 -9.09 8.69
N THR A 60 29.73 -10.24 8.50
CA THR A 60 29.92 -10.83 7.18
C THR A 60 28.55 -10.91 6.51
N PRO A 61 28.35 -10.32 5.32
CA PRO A 61 27.07 -10.39 4.64
C PRO A 61 26.70 -11.85 4.39
N GLN A 62 25.46 -12.23 4.71
CA GLN A 62 24.96 -13.60 4.51
C GLN A 62 25.18 -14.06 3.06
N SER A 63 25.48 -15.35 2.90
CA SER A 63 25.68 -15.95 1.58
C SER A 63 24.43 -15.81 0.71
N LYS A 64 24.60 -15.73 -0.61
CA LYS A 64 23.47 -15.65 -1.56
C LYS A 64 22.52 -16.84 -1.44
N GLU A 65 23.05 -18.02 -1.15
CA GLU A 65 22.28 -19.26 -0.98
C GLU A 65 21.45 -19.22 0.30
N ASP A 66 22.01 -18.73 1.40
CA ASP A 66 21.26 -18.57 2.65
C ASP A 66 20.17 -17.52 2.49
N ASN A 67 20.46 -16.37 1.86
CA ASN A 67 19.45 -15.35 1.56
C ASN A 67 18.30 -15.91 0.71
N SER A 68 18.58 -16.77 -0.27
CA SER A 68 17.56 -17.45 -1.07
C SER A 68 16.68 -18.36 -0.21
N LYS A 69 17.30 -19.19 0.65
CA LYS A 69 16.57 -20.08 1.56
C LYS A 69 15.68 -19.32 2.53
N TYR A 70 16.18 -18.22 3.12
CA TYR A 70 15.38 -17.38 4.02
C TYR A 70 14.23 -16.68 3.27
N ALA A 71 14.45 -16.22 2.04
CA ALA A 71 13.39 -15.63 1.21
C ALA A 71 12.30 -16.66 0.84
N GLU A 72 12.69 -17.89 0.51
CA GLU A 72 11.75 -18.99 0.25
C GLU A 72 10.98 -19.40 1.51
N ALA A 73 11.67 -19.53 2.65
CA ALA A 73 11.04 -19.83 3.93
C ALA A 73 10.01 -18.76 4.31
N ARG A 74 10.33 -17.48 4.09
CA ARG A 74 9.40 -16.37 4.30
C ARG A 74 8.17 -16.48 3.40
N ARG A 75 8.33 -16.71 2.10
CA ARG A 75 7.21 -16.88 1.15
C ARG A 75 6.32 -18.07 1.53
N LYS A 76 6.92 -19.16 2.02
CA LYS A 76 6.17 -20.34 2.46
C LYS A 76 5.38 -20.03 3.74
N ALA A 77 6.01 -19.39 4.72
CA ALA A 77 5.36 -18.98 5.96
C ALA A 77 4.19 -18.00 5.70
N GLU A 78 4.36 -17.05 4.78
CA GLU A 78 3.29 -16.12 4.37
C GLU A 78 2.09 -16.86 3.75
N LYS A 79 2.34 -17.83 2.86
CA LYS A 79 1.27 -18.67 2.28
C LYS A 79 0.57 -19.52 3.32
N GLU A 80 1.33 -20.15 4.23
CA GLU A 80 0.75 -20.96 5.30
C GLU A 80 -0.08 -20.11 6.27
N ALA A 81 0.36 -18.89 6.58
CA ALA A 81 -0.41 -17.95 7.38
C ALA A 81 -1.72 -17.55 6.67
N GLU A 82 -1.67 -17.25 5.38
CA GLU A 82 -2.85 -16.90 4.59
C GLU A 82 -3.87 -18.05 4.55
N ILE A 83 -3.41 -19.28 4.37
CA ILE A 83 -4.28 -20.48 4.40
C ILE A 83 -4.94 -20.62 5.77
N LYS A 84 -4.17 -20.52 6.86
CA LYS A 84 -4.72 -20.61 8.23
C LYS A 84 -5.74 -19.52 8.52
N ILE A 85 -5.53 -18.30 8.03
CA ILE A 85 -6.48 -17.20 8.19
C ILE A 85 -7.79 -17.51 7.45
N LYS A 86 -7.71 -18.01 6.21
CA LYS A 86 -8.90 -18.40 5.43
C LYS A 86 -9.66 -19.55 6.10
N GLU A 87 -8.95 -20.58 6.53
CA GLU A 87 -9.54 -21.72 7.23
C GLU A 87 -10.21 -21.29 8.55
N ALA A 88 -9.55 -20.44 9.34
CA ALA A 88 -10.12 -19.91 10.58
C ALA A 88 -11.37 -19.07 10.34
N TYR A 89 -11.38 -18.27 9.26
CA TYR A 89 -12.54 -17.47 8.87
C TYR A 89 -13.72 -18.35 8.43
N GLU A 90 -13.50 -19.32 7.55
CA GLU A 90 -14.53 -20.26 7.10
C GLU A 90 -15.08 -21.09 8.26
N LYS A 91 -14.20 -21.53 9.17
CA LYS A 91 -14.60 -22.25 10.37
C LYS A 91 -15.43 -21.38 11.30
N GLY A 92 -15.01 -20.14 11.58
CA GLY A 92 -15.77 -19.21 12.41
C GLY A 92 -17.14 -18.87 11.80
N LYS A 93 -17.19 -18.73 10.47
CA LYS A 93 -18.43 -18.57 9.72
C LYS A 93 -19.35 -19.78 9.90
N LEU A 94 -18.84 -21.00 9.74
CA LEU A 94 -19.63 -22.21 9.95
C LEU A 94 -20.12 -22.33 11.40
N GLU A 95 -19.24 -22.14 12.38
CA GLU A 95 -19.56 -22.20 13.81
C GLU A 95 -20.67 -21.21 14.21
N ALA A 96 -20.76 -20.05 13.54
CA ALA A 96 -21.80 -19.07 13.79
C ALA A 96 -23.21 -19.52 13.36
N TYR A 97 -23.31 -20.46 12.41
CA TYR A 97 -24.59 -20.87 11.81
C TYR A 97 -24.92 -22.35 11.98
N ILE A 98 -23.97 -23.19 12.35
CA ILE A 98 -24.16 -24.63 12.48
C ILE A 98 -25.30 -24.96 13.47
N GLY A 99 -26.18 -25.87 13.08
CA GLY A 99 -27.35 -26.28 13.86
C GLY A 99 -28.51 -25.27 13.87
N LYS A 100 -28.37 -24.10 13.23
CA LYS A 100 -29.50 -23.19 13.02
C LYS A 100 -30.34 -23.66 11.83
N ILE A 101 -31.63 -23.35 11.88
CA ILE A 101 -32.55 -23.61 10.77
C ILE A 101 -32.50 -22.43 9.80
N ASN A 102 -32.30 -22.70 8.52
CA ASN A 102 -32.43 -21.73 7.45
C ASN A 102 -33.90 -21.25 7.36
N PRO A 103 -34.20 -19.96 7.57
CA PRO A 103 -35.58 -19.45 7.55
C PRO A 103 -36.31 -19.61 6.21
N TYR A 104 -35.58 -19.81 5.11
CA TYR A 104 -36.13 -19.89 3.76
C TYR A 104 -36.46 -21.33 3.34
N THR A 105 -35.64 -22.30 3.73
CA THR A 105 -35.82 -23.72 3.35
C THR A 105 -36.36 -24.58 4.49
N ASN A 106 -36.32 -24.07 5.73
CA ASN A 106 -36.59 -24.83 6.96
C ASN A 106 -35.66 -26.04 7.15
N GLU A 107 -34.49 -26.02 6.51
CA GLU A 107 -33.46 -27.05 6.65
C GLU A 107 -32.38 -26.60 7.63
N GLU A 108 -31.76 -27.55 8.31
CA GLU A 108 -30.66 -27.31 9.25
C GLU A 108 -29.34 -27.04 8.50
N ILE A 109 -28.59 -26.02 8.93
CA ILE A 109 -27.27 -25.68 8.39
C ILE A 109 -26.23 -26.63 8.99
N LYS A 110 -25.58 -27.44 8.14
CA LYS A 110 -24.60 -28.47 8.54
C LYS A 110 -23.19 -28.16 8.06
N ASP A 111 -23.06 -27.55 6.89
CA ASP A 111 -21.77 -27.24 6.29
C ASP A 111 -21.70 -25.81 5.75
N ILE A 112 -20.53 -25.46 5.19
CA ILE A 112 -20.28 -24.12 4.65
C ILE A 112 -21.15 -23.81 3.41
N GLN A 113 -21.55 -24.83 2.64
CA GLN A 113 -22.39 -24.66 1.46
C GLN A 113 -23.82 -24.29 1.87
N ASP A 114 -24.31 -24.84 2.98
CA ASP A 114 -25.58 -24.45 3.57
C ASP A 114 -25.54 -22.99 4.04
N VAL A 115 -24.43 -22.55 4.64
CA VAL A 115 -24.24 -21.14 5.03
C VAL A 115 -24.25 -20.22 3.82
N GLU A 116 -23.51 -20.57 2.76
CA GLU A 116 -23.49 -19.79 1.51
C GLU A 116 -24.86 -19.72 0.85
N THR A 117 -25.62 -20.82 0.90
CA THR A 117 -26.98 -20.88 0.40
C THR A 117 -27.89 -19.94 1.18
N TYR A 118 -27.84 -20.01 2.51
CA TYR A 118 -28.58 -19.10 3.40
C TYR A 118 -28.21 -17.63 3.13
N GLU A 119 -26.93 -17.28 3.03
CA GLU A 119 -26.49 -15.91 2.77
C GLU A 119 -26.96 -15.41 1.41
N THR A 120 -26.92 -16.25 0.38
CA THR A 120 -27.39 -15.89 -0.96
C THR A 120 -28.90 -15.64 -0.93
N MET A 121 -29.66 -16.51 -0.28
CA MET A 121 -31.11 -16.34 -0.09
C MET A 121 -31.43 -15.09 0.73
N PHE A 122 -30.64 -14.80 1.77
CA PHE A 122 -30.77 -13.59 2.57
C PHE A 122 -30.53 -12.32 1.74
N GLN A 123 -29.50 -12.30 0.88
CA GLN A 123 -29.24 -11.18 -0.02
C GLN A 123 -30.37 -10.96 -1.04
N ILE A 124 -30.94 -12.05 -1.57
CA ILE A 124 -32.10 -11.98 -2.46
C ILE A 124 -33.30 -11.38 -1.71
N SER A 125 -33.55 -11.82 -0.48
CA SER A 125 -34.60 -11.29 0.39
C SER A 125 -34.41 -9.79 0.66
N GLN A 126 -33.18 -9.35 0.95
CA GLN A 126 -32.85 -7.94 1.18
C GLN A 126 -33.04 -7.08 -0.07
N ALA A 127 -32.90 -7.67 -1.25
CA ALA A 127 -33.21 -7.03 -2.52
C ALA A 127 -34.72 -7.01 -2.86
N GLY A 128 -35.59 -7.48 -1.95
CA GLY A 128 -37.04 -7.55 -2.14
C GLY A 128 -37.51 -8.62 -3.14
N LYS A 129 -36.65 -9.61 -3.43
CA LYS A 129 -36.91 -10.71 -4.37
C LYS A 129 -37.26 -12.00 -3.63
N ASP A 130 -37.76 -13.01 -4.35
CA ASP A 130 -38.14 -14.29 -3.74
C ASP A 130 -36.89 -15.17 -3.53
N PRO A 131 -36.48 -15.45 -2.28
CA PRO A 131 -35.26 -16.20 -1.99
C PRO A 131 -35.26 -17.63 -2.51
N ILE A 132 -36.42 -18.25 -2.74
CA ILE A 132 -36.54 -19.62 -3.23
C ILE A 132 -36.55 -19.63 -4.75
N GLN A 133 -37.35 -18.78 -5.37
CA GLN A 133 -37.52 -18.76 -6.83
C GLN A 133 -36.33 -18.11 -7.56
N ASP A 134 -35.73 -17.07 -6.99
CA ASP A 134 -34.64 -16.34 -7.64
C ASP A 134 -33.24 -16.92 -7.34
N TYR A 135 -33.12 -17.85 -6.38
CA TYR A 135 -31.84 -18.46 -5.99
C TYR A 135 -31.11 -19.17 -7.14
N PRO A 136 -31.75 -20.04 -7.97
CA PRO A 136 -31.06 -20.71 -9.06
C PRO A 136 -30.42 -19.72 -10.05
N LYS A 137 -31.09 -18.59 -10.30
CA LYS A 137 -30.58 -17.52 -11.16
C LYS A 137 -29.40 -16.81 -10.49
N ALA A 138 -29.51 -16.46 -9.21
CA ALA A 138 -28.43 -15.81 -8.46
C ALA A 138 -27.16 -16.65 -8.42
N VAL A 139 -27.28 -17.97 -8.19
CA VAL A 139 -26.13 -18.90 -8.21
C VAL A 139 -25.51 -18.98 -9.60
N ALA A 140 -26.32 -19.06 -10.66
CA ALA A 140 -25.81 -19.08 -12.03
C ALA A 140 -25.08 -17.80 -12.41
N ASP A 141 -25.62 -16.64 -12.02
CA ASP A 141 -25.00 -15.34 -12.29
C ASP A 141 -23.71 -15.16 -11.48
N LYS A 142 -23.67 -15.55 -10.20
CA LYS A 142 -22.45 -15.57 -9.39
C LYS A 142 -21.35 -16.41 -10.05
N ARG A 143 -21.67 -17.64 -10.49
CA ARG A 143 -20.71 -18.51 -11.19
C ARG A 143 -20.18 -17.92 -12.49
N ARG A 144 -21.02 -17.21 -13.27
CA ARG A 144 -20.57 -16.52 -14.48
C ARG A 144 -19.61 -15.39 -14.16
N VAL A 145 -19.94 -14.57 -13.15
CA VAL A 145 -19.08 -13.47 -12.70
C VAL A 145 -17.74 -13.99 -12.18
N ASP A 146 -17.77 -15.05 -11.37
CA ASP A 146 -16.55 -15.68 -10.84
C ASP A 146 -15.68 -16.23 -12.00
N TYR A 147 -16.29 -16.90 -12.98
CA TYR A 147 -15.58 -17.41 -14.16
C TYR A 147 -14.97 -16.28 -15.01
N GLU A 148 -15.72 -15.20 -15.26
CA GLU A 148 -15.22 -14.03 -15.99
C GLU A 148 -14.07 -13.35 -15.25
N LYS A 149 -14.16 -13.28 -13.91
CA LYS A 149 -13.10 -12.74 -13.07
C LYS A 149 -11.85 -13.60 -13.15
N GLU A 150 -11.98 -14.92 -13.05
CA GLU A 150 -10.85 -15.85 -13.21
C GLU A 150 -10.20 -15.75 -14.59
N LEU A 151 -11.00 -15.56 -15.65
CA LEU A 151 -10.49 -15.37 -17.01
C LEU A 151 -9.68 -14.07 -17.10
N LYS A 152 -10.23 -12.95 -16.60
CA LYS A 152 -9.55 -11.65 -16.56
C LYS A 152 -8.27 -11.70 -15.73
N ASP A 153 -8.30 -12.36 -14.58
CA ASP A 153 -7.13 -12.50 -13.71
C ASP A 153 -6.02 -13.31 -14.40
N LYS A 154 -6.38 -14.35 -15.17
CA LYS A 154 -5.43 -15.10 -16.01
C LYS A 154 -4.84 -14.23 -17.13
N GLU A 155 -5.68 -13.50 -17.86
CA GLU A 155 -5.24 -12.59 -18.94
C GLU A 155 -4.31 -11.49 -18.41
N ILE A 156 -4.64 -10.88 -17.27
CA ILE A 156 -3.80 -9.88 -16.61
C ILE A 156 -2.46 -10.51 -16.20
N LYS A 157 -2.49 -11.70 -15.60
CA LYS A 157 -1.27 -12.39 -15.17
C LYS A 157 -0.35 -12.72 -16.35
N GLU A 158 -0.90 -13.22 -17.46
CA GLU A 158 -0.15 -13.50 -18.68
C GLU A 158 0.44 -12.22 -19.29
N LYS A 159 -0.35 -11.13 -19.33
CA LYS A 159 0.14 -9.83 -19.79
C LYS A 159 1.28 -9.30 -18.93
N VAL A 160 1.16 -9.36 -17.61
CA VAL A 160 2.20 -8.94 -16.67
C VAL A 160 3.46 -9.78 -16.83
N GLN A 161 3.33 -11.10 -16.98
CA GLN A 161 4.47 -11.99 -17.21
C GLN A 161 5.22 -11.61 -18.49
N LYS A 162 4.49 -11.39 -19.59
CA LYS A 162 5.07 -10.95 -20.85
C LYS A 162 5.76 -9.60 -20.73
N GLU A 163 5.15 -8.61 -20.08
CA GLU A 163 5.75 -7.30 -19.88
C GLU A 163 7.05 -7.37 -19.05
N VAL A 164 7.09 -8.23 -18.03
CA VAL A 164 8.29 -8.46 -17.23
C VAL A 164 9.39 -9.13 -18.05
N GLU A 165 9.05 -10.10 -18.91
CA GLU A 165 9.98 -10.75 -19.83
C GLU A 165 10.54 -9.77 -20.86
N ASP A 166 9.68 -9.01 -21.52
CA ASP A 166 10.06 -7.99 -22.49
C ASP A 166 10.99 -6.94 -21.85
N PHE A 167 10.70 -6.53 -20.62
CA PHE A 167 11.55 -5.61 -19.85
C PHE A 167 12.94 -6.21 -19.58
N LYS A 168 13.00 -7.45 -19.08
CA LYS A 168 14.28 -8.13 -18.79
C LYS A 168 15.12 -8.34 -20.05
N ASN A 169 14.47 -8.63 -21.18
CA ASN A 169 15.14 -8.83 -22.45
C ASN A 169 15.75 -7.52 -22.98
N LYS A 170 15.03 -6.40 -22.86
CA LYS A 170 15.51 -5.09 -23.32
C LYS A 170 16.52 -4.45 -22.37
N TYR A 171 16.36 -4.67 -21.07
CA TYR A 171 17.17 -4.06 -20.00
C TYR A 171 17.75 -5.12 -19.05
N PRO A 172 18.65 -6.00 -19.52
CA PRO A 172 19.18 -7.11 -18.72
C PRO A 172 20.06 -6.65 -17.55
N SER A 173 20.62 -5.44 -17.63
CA SER A 173 21.45 -4.84 -16.58
C SER A 173 20.63 -4.22 -15.44
N ILE A 174 19.32 -4.06 -15.60
CA ILE A 174 18.46 -3.39 -14.63
C ILE A 174 17.82 -4.42 -13.71
N ASN A 175 18.00 -4.23 -12.41
CA ASN A 175 17.29 -5.02 -11.42
C ASN A 175 15.86 -4.48 -11.26
N LEU A 176 14.89 -5.20 -11.81
CA LEU A 176 13.49 -4.82 -11.76
C LEU A 176 12.97 -4.59 -10.33
N ASN A 177 13.40 -5.39 -9.35
CA ASN A 177 12.95 -5.22 -7.96
C ASN A 177 13.48 -3.91 -7.35
N GLN A 178 14.70 -3.51 -7.71
CA GLN A 178 15.26 -2.22 -7.28
C GLN A 178 14.55 -1.06 -7.96
N LEU A 179 14.24 -1.18 -9.25
CA LEU A 179 13.49 -0.16 -9.99
C LEU A 179 12.09 0.04 -9.41
N LEU A 180 11.36 -1.05 -9.12
CA LEU A 180 10.03 -0.99 -8.50
C LEU A 180 10.07 -0.57 -7.03
N ALA A 181 11.24 -0.57 -6.39
CA ALA A 181 11.43 -0.02 -5.05
C ALA A 181 11.87 1.45 -5.08
N ASP A 182 12.25 2.00 -6.24
CA ASP A 182 12.64 3.40 -6.38
C ASP A 182 11.41 4.30 -6.27
N LYS A 183 11.40 5.16 -5.24
CA LYS A 183 10.32 6.12 -5.00
C LYS A 183 10.07 7.04 -6.19
N ASN A 184 11.13 7.54 -6.83
CA ASN A 184 10.99 8.48 -7.95
C ASN A 184 10.39 7.79 -9.18
N PHE A 185 10.73 6.51 -9.38
CA PHE A 185 10.12 5.71 -10.44
C PHE A 185 8.65 5.40 -10.13
N ASN A 186 8.34 5.02 -8.89
CA ASN A 186 6.98 4.76 -8.43
C ASN A 186 6.08 6.01 -8.56
N ASP A 187 6.57 7.17 -8.11
CA ASP A 187 5.87 8.45 -8.26
C ASP A 187 5.68 8.81 -9.74
N TYR A 188 6.66 8.48 -10.60
CA TYR A 188 6.55 8.70 -12.03
C TYR A 188 5.51 7.78 -12.69
N MET A 189 5.46 6.50 -12.32
CA MET A 189 4.57 5.52 -12.94
C MET A 189 3.12 5.61 -12.45
N ASP A 190 2.85 6.32 -11.36
CA ASP A 190 1.52 6.45 -10.80
C ASP A 190 0.50 6.98 -11.84
N GLY A 191 -0.67 6.33 -11.88
CA GLY A 191 -1.73 6.62 -12.85
C GLY A 191 -1.42 6.29 -14.33
N LYS A 192 -0.22 5.80 -14.68
CA LYS A 192 0.12 5.47 -16.08
C LYS A 192 -0.32 4.06 -16.44
N GLN A 193 -1.20 3.96 -17.43
CA GLN A 193 -1.62 2.68 -18.02
C GLN A 193 -0.81 2.36 -19.28
N LYS A 194 0.52 2.30 -19.15
CA LYS A 194 1.44 2.00 -20.25
C LYS A 194 2.32 0.78 -19.94
N PRO A 195 2.84 0.08 -20.96
CA PRO A 195 3.76 -1.03 -20.75
C PRO A 195 4.99 -0.59 -19.94
N LEU A 196 5.49 -1.47 -19.07
CA LEU A 196 6.63 -1.20 -18.19
C LEU A 196 7.86 -0.63 -18.92
N VAL A 197 8.16 -1.16 -20.11
CA VAL A 197 9.27 -0.70 -20.96
C VAL A 197 9.11 0.77 -21.36
N GLU A 198 7.91 1.18 -21.79
CA GLU A 198 7.66 2.56 -22.22
C GLU A 198 7.71 3.53 -21.04
N VAL A 199 7.20 3.11 -19.88
CA VAL A 199 7.24 3.91 -18.65
C VAL A 199 8.69 4.14 -18.24
N TYR A 200 9.51 3.09 -18.25
CA TYR A 200 10.93 3.19 -17.93
C TYR A 200 11.70 4.09 -18.90
N GLU A 201 11.49 3.94 -20.21
CA GLU A 201 12.13 4.80 -21.21
C GLU A 201 11.77 6.27 -21.04
N SER A 202 10.50 6.53 -20.76
CA SER A 202 10.01 7.89 -20.53
C SER A 202 10.60 8.48 -19.24
N PHE A 203 10.77 7.65 -18.20
CA PHE A 203 11.45 8.03 -16.96
C PHE A 203 12.94 8.34 -17.16
N GLU A 204 13.66 7.51 -17.92
CA GLU A 204 15.08 7.77 -18.23
C GLU A 204 15.25 9.02 -19.09
N ASN A 205 14.33 9.27 -20.03
CA ASN A 205 14.31 10.50 -20.81
C ASN A 205 14.07 11.73 -19.92
N LEU A 206 13.16 11.64 -18.95
CA LEU A 206 12.94 12.69 -17.96
C LEU A 206 14.20 12.95 -17.11
N LYS A 207 14.89 11.90 -16.66
CA LYS A 207 16.16 12.05 -15.92
C LYS A 207 17.23 12.75 -16.76
N LYS A 208 17.31 12.41 -18.04
CA LYS A 208 18.25 13.06 -18.97
C LYS A 208 17.89 14.52 -19.21
N SER A 209 16.61 14.88 -19.34
CA SER A 209 16.21 16.29 -19.52
C SER A 209 16.59 17.11 -18.29
N PHE A 210 16.27 16.66 -17.08
CA PHE A 210 16.68 17.36 -15.85
C PHE A 210 18.20 17.54 -15.74
N ARG A 211 18.97 16.52 -16.15
CA ARG A 211 20.44 16.62 -16.17
C ARG A 211 20.92 17.66 -17.19
N ASN A 212 20.34 17.67 -18.38
CA ASN A 212 20.73 18.62 -19.43
C ASN A 212 20.39 20.05 -19.02
N ASP A 213 19.20 20.26 -18.44
CA ASP A 213 18.77 21.57 -17.94
C ASP A 213 19.73 22.07 -16.84
N ALA A 214 20.10 21.20 -15.90
CA ALA A 214 21.08 21.53 -14.86
C ALA A 214 22.47 21.87 -15.42
N ILE A 215 22.91 21.16 -16.47
CA ILE A 215 24.18 21.47 -17.16
C ILE A 215 24.10 22.82 -17.87
N GLU A 216 22.98 23.13 -18.52
CA GLU A 216 22.77 24.42 -19.19
C GLU A 216 22.76 25.58 -18.19
N ASP A 217 22.05 25.42 -17.08
CA ASP A 217 22.01 26.40 -15.99
C ASP A 217 23.38 26.63 -15.36
N ALA A 218 24.17 25.57 -15.16
CA ALA A 218 25.54 25.70 -14.68
C ALA A 218 26.45 26.41 -15.70
N LYS A 219 26.36 26.06 -16.99
CA LYS A 219 27.10 26.76 -18.05
C LYS A 219 26.77 28.24 -18.08
N LYS A 220 25.48 28.59 -17.94
CA LYS A 220 25.02 29.98 -17.88
C LYS A 220 25.55 30.68 -16.64
N THR A 221 25.51 30.04 -15.48
CA THR A 221 26.02 30.58 -14.21
C THR A 221 27.52 30.86 -14.29
N ILE A 222 28.31 29.90 -14.77
CA ILE A 222 29.76 30.04 -14.97
C ILE A 222 30.06 31.16 -15.98
N SER A 223 29.36 31.19 -17.12
CA SER A 223 29.52 32.24 -18.14
C SER A 223 29.22 33.64 -17.58
N ASN A 224 28.16 33.77 -16.77
CA ASN A 224 27.81 35.03 -16.12
C ASN A 224 28.84 35.45 -15.06
N ALA A 225 29.39 34.50 -14.31
CA ALA A 225 30.47 34.78 -13.35
C ALA A 225 31.75 35.26 -14.07
N HIS A 226 32.11 34.65 -15.20
CA HIS A 226 33.26 35.07 -16.02
C HIS A 226 33.04 36.39 -16.77
N SER A 227 31.80 36.72 -17.12
CA SER A 227 31.46 37.97 -17.82
C SER A 227 31.18 39.14 -16.86
N SER A 228 31.22 38.89 -15.55
CA SER A 228 31.03 39.93 -14.53
C SER A 228 32.25 40.86 -14.49
N PRO A 229 32.07 42.19 -14.33
CA PRO A 229 33.14 43.18 -14.40
C PRO A 229 34.33 42.99 -13.44
N GLY A 230 34.26 42.06 -12.48
CA GLY A 230 35.34 41.70 -11.55
C GLY A 230 36.21 40.49 -11.94
N SER A 231 35.92 39.79 -13.05
CA SER A 231 36.55 38.49 -13.40
C SER A 231 37.92 38.58 -14.13
N LEU A 232 38.42 39.79 -14.41
CA LEU A 232 39.60 40.02 -15.26
C LEU A 232 40.94 39.41 -14.75
N ASN A 233 40.99 38.81 -13.56
CA ASN A 233 42.21 38.24 -12.97
C ASN A 233 42.28 36.69 -12.94
N GLY A 234 41.30 35.97 -13.47
CA GLY A 234 41.19 34.51 -13.32
C GLY A 234 41.09 33.75 -14.64
N GLY A 235 42.02 33.97 -15.56
CA GLY A 235 42.07 33.23 -16.84
C GLY A 235 42.45 31.76 -16.63
N THR A 236 41.47 30.89 -16.39
CA THR A 236 41.59 29.44 -16.63
C THR A 236 40.61 29.03 -17.70
N GLU A 237 41.14 28.72 -18.88
CA GLU A 237 40.41 28.18 -20.02
C GLU A 237 39.74 26.86 -19.61
N ILE A 238 38.42 26.85 -19.51
CA ILE A 238 37.66 25.67 -19.10
C ILE A 238 37.64 24.67 -20.25
N LYS A 239 38.45 23.61 -20.10
CA LYS A 239 38.61 22.51 -21.05
C LYS A 239 37.86 21.25 -20.60
N TYR A 240 36.68 21.41 -19.98
CA TYR A 240 35.92 20.28 -19.43
C TYR A 240 34.63 20.01 -20.20
N ASP A 241 34.42 18.75 -20.55
CA ASP A 241 33.17 18.27 -21.13
C ASP A 241 32.17 17.90 -20.03
N TYR A 242 31.31 18.86 -19.70
CA TYR A 242 30.26 18.70 -18.68
C TYR A 242 29.20 17.65 -19.03
N ALA A 243 29.11 17.21 -20.30
CA ALA A 243 28.13 16.21 -20.71
C ALA A 243 28.52 14.79 -20.26
N THR A 244 29.81 14.53 -20.08
CA THR A 244 30.35 13.19 -19.77
C THR A 244 30.92 13.05 -18.36
N MET A 245 31.04 14.16 -17.61
CA MET A 245 31.60 14.11 -16.26
C MET A 245 30.66 13.50 -15.22
N SER A 246 31.24 12.97 -14.14
CA SER A 246 30.50 12.42 -13.02
C SER A 246 29.80 13.54 -12.23
N SER A 247 28.69 13.22 -11.56
CA SER A 247 27.97 14.20 -10.71
C SER A 247 28.85 14.76 -9.58
N ALA A 248 29.80 13.97 -9.08
CA ALA A 248 30.72 14.40 -8.03
C ALA A 248 31.75 15.42 -8.53
N ASP A 249 32.24 15.26 -9.76
CA ASP A 249 33.21 16.17 -10.36
C ASP A 249 32.54 17.48 -10.82
N PHE A 250 31.30 17.38 -11.29
CA PHE A 250 30.47 18.54 -11.58
C PHE A 250 30.24 19.40 -10.33
N GLN A 251 29.86 18.77 -9.21
CA GLN A 251 29.62 19.48 -7.96
C GLN A 251 30.88 20.20 -7.46
N LYS A 252 32.06 19.56 -7.54
CA LYS A 252 33.33 20.20 -7.16
C LYS A 252 33.63 21.46 -7.97
N GLU A 253 33.35 21.45 -9.26
CA GLU A 253 33.63 22.63 -10.10
C GLU A 253 32.61 23.75 -9.84
N VAL A 254 31.34 23.41 -9.59
CA VAL A 254 30.31 24.37 -9.16
C VAL A 254 30.70 25.01 -7.82
N ASP A 255 31.09 24.21 -6.83
CA ASP A 255 31.49 24.69 -5.51
C ASP A 255 32.72 25.60 -5.58
N LYS A 256 33.68 25.26 -6.44
CA LYS A 256 34.88 26.07 -6.68
C LYS A 256 34.56 27.46 -7.24
N VAL A 257 33.62 27.55 -8.19
CA VAL A 257 33.17 28.82 -8.76
C VAL A 257 32.37 29.64 -7.75
N LEU A 258 31.56 29.00 -6.90
CA LEU A 258 30.80 29.68 -5.84
C LEU A 258 31.66 30.13 -4.65
N SER A 259 32.85 29.55 -4.47
CA SER A 259 33.78 29.87 -3.38
C SER A 259 34.76 31.02 -3.67
N GLN A 260 34.72 31.61 -4.87
CA GLN A 260 35.50 32.80 -5.26
C GLN A 260 34.69 34.09 -5.10
#